data_AF-A0A1G8G4G3-F1
#
_entry.id   AF-A0A1G8G4G3-F1
#
_cell.length_a   1.000
_cell.length_b   1.000
_cell.length_c   1.000
_cell.angle_alpha   90.00
_cell.angle_beta   90.00
_cell.angle_gamma   90.00
#
_symmetry.space_group_name_H-M   'P 1'
#
loop_
_entity.id
_entity.type
_entity.pdbx_description
1 polymer ?
#
loop_
_entity_poly.entity_id
_entity_poly.type
_entity_poly.pdbx_seq_one_letter_code
_entity_poly.pdbx_strand_id
1 'polypeptide(L)'
;MIDLLMLIVIAACLLCIIFSGMNHRRRALESGESCGSLWYHIRQCISDDKRRKVSWIKAQIATPKIAPLASEGTPQVKPVEVEIQAAQVPSRTKKKTKREFRGEAADVDEIQFSYPNREGPGYAPRHVSVWAVDEDYLEGYCHARQGKRTFSLRRIRGEVTSLRTGEIQRIGRWASAMRLLPNNGVVTAGASDRAVGINGYLIDKSNRKQWQTAAYFVGFRDAKRCELESMARAAGWQVRSGFSTSLDVLIAGPLVGRVQLSKANSMGIDSLSESNFRKRIEED
;
A
#
# COMPACT_ATOMS: atom_id res chain seq x y z
N MET A 1 5.17 -13.35 53.68
CA MET A 1 6.15 -14.35 53.17
C MET A 1 5.61 -15.15 51.98
N ILE A 2 4.33 -15.51 51.95
CA ILE A 2 3.74 -16.33 50.87
C ILE A 2 3.76 -15.60 49.50
N ASP A 3 3.53 -14.29 49.46
CA ASP A 3 3.49 -13.53 48.20
C ASP A 3 4.85 -13.42 47.50
N LEU A 4 5.94 -13.32 48.28
CA LEU A 4 7.29 -13.28 47.73
C LEU A 4 7.68 -14.64 47.12
N LEU A 5 7.26 -15.74 47.76
CA LEU A 5 7.53 -17.08 47.28
C LEU A 5 6.76 -17.39 45.99
N MET A 6 5.52 -16.90 45.88
CA MET A 6 4.71 -17.00 44.65
C MET A 6 5.32 -16.20 43.49
N LEU A 7 5.83 -14.98 43.74
CA LEU A 7 6.50 -14.18 42.71
C LEU A 7 7.79 -14.84 42.20
N ILE A 8 8.56 -15.47 43.08
CA ILE A 8 9.78 -16.20 42.70
C ILE A 8 9.43 -17.42 41.81
N VAL A 9 8.37 -18.16 42.15
CA VAL A 9 7.92 -19.31 41.34
C VAL A 9 7.43 -18.85 39.97
N ILE A 10 6.65 -17.77 39.88
CA ILE A 10 6.19 -17.21 38.61
C ILE A 10 7.37 -16.76 37.74
N ALA A 11 8.34 -16.05 38.33
CA ALA A 11 9.55 -15.62 37.62
C ALA A 11 10.36 -16.81 37.10
N ALA A 12 10.52 -17.86 37.90
CA ALA A 12 11.20 -19.09 37.49
C ALA A 12 10.47 -19.79 36.33
N CYS A 13 9.14 -19.89 36.38
CA CYS A 13 8.35 -20.46 35.29
C CYS A 13 8.49 -19.67 33.98
N LEU A 14 8.46 -18.32 34.05
CA LEU A 14 8.65 -17.47 32.88
C LEU A 14 10.04 -17.61 32.29
N LEU A 15 11.08 -17.66 33.14
CA LEU A 15 12.45 -17.92 32.69
C LEU A 15 12.58 -19.29 32.01
N CYS A 16 11.98 -20.35 32.58
CA CYS A 16 11.98 -21.67 31.95
C CYS A 16 11.33 -21.65 30.55
N ILE A 17 10.20 -20.95 30.37
CA ILE A 17 9.55 -20.83 29.05
C ILE A 17 10.44 -20.11 28.05
N ILE A 18 11.10 -19.02 28.46
CA ILE A 18 12.01 -18.26 27.61
C ILE A 18 13.23 -19.10 27.23
N PHE A 19 13.86 -19.78 28.20
CA PHE A 19 15.02 -20.63 27.95
C PHE A 19 14.70 -21.86 27.09
N SER A 20 13.54 -22.49 27.28
CA SER A 20 13.07 -23.58 26.41
C SER A 20 12.85 -23.10 24.98
N GLY A 21 12.27 -21.91 24.79
CA GLY A 21 12.10 -21.31 23.46
C GLY A 21 13.42 -20.94 22.78
N MET A 22 14.40 -20.45 23.55
CA MET A 22 15.74 -20.12 23.05
C MET A 22 16.56 -21.37 22.69
N ASN A 23 16.50 -22.43 23.50
CA ASN A 23 17.20 -23.68 23.22
C ASN A 23 16.62 -24.41 22.00
N HIS A 24 15.31 -24.34 21.77
CA HIS A 24 14.71 -24.86 20.54
C HIS A 24 15.22 -24.12 19.30
N ARG A 25 15.31 -22.78 19.36
CA ARG A 25 15.85 -21.96 18.25
C ARG A 25 17.34 -22.22 18.01
N ARG A 26 18.11 -22.44 19.07
CA ARG A 26 19.54 -22.75 18.97
C ARG A 26 19.79 -24.11 18.33
N ARG A 27 19.07 -25.15 18.75
CA ARG A 27 19.15 -26.49 18.14
C ARG A 27 18.71 -26.48 16.67
N ALA A 28 17.70 -25.69 16.32
CA ALA A 28 17.27 -25.54 14.93
C ALA A 28 18.34 -24.90 14.04
N LEU A 29 19.07 -23.89 14.53
CA LEU A 29 20.19 -23.27 13.80
C LEU A 29 21.38 -24.21 13.63
N GLU A 30 21.69 -25.02 14.64
CA GLU A 30 22.82 -25.95 14.62
C GLU A 30 22.56 -27.19 13.73
N SER A 31 21.30 -27.60 13.56
CA SER A 31 20.93 -28.76 12.71
C SER A 31 20.88 -28.47 11.20
N GLY A 32 20.96 -27.22 10.77
CA GLY A 32 20.90 -26.85 9.33
C GLY A 32 19.56 -27.15 8.63
N GLU A 33 18.56 -27.65 9.35
CA GLU A 33 17.26 -27.99 8.79
C GLU A 33 16.32 -26.78 8.76
N SER A 34 15.83 -26.44 7.56
CA SER A 34 14.93 -25.29 7.30
C SER A 34 13.55 -25.36 7.98
N CYS A 35 13.30 -26.40 8.78
CA CYS A 35 12.01 -26.69 9.41
C CYS A 35 11.75 -25.88 10.70
N GLY A 36 12.73 -25.13 11.22
CA GLY A 36 12.58 -24.38 12.48
C GLY A 36 12.04 -22.96 12.38
N SER A 37 11.77 -22.44 11.18
CA SER A 37 11.26 -21.07 11.06
C SER A 37 9.75 -21.02 11.29
N LEU A 38 9.28 -20.04 12.09
CA LEU A 38 7.86 -19.70 12.22
C LEU A 38 7.19 -19.54 10.83
N TRP A 39 7.98 -19.10 9.86
CA TRP A 39 7.61 -18.95 8.46
C TRP A 39 7.29 -20.29 7.76
N TYR A 40 7.96 -21.38 8.11
CA TYR A 40 7.67 -22.72 7.62
C TYR A 40 6.27 -23.18 8.07
N HIS A 41 5.95 -23.00 9.35
CA HIS A 41 4.62 -23.33 9.88
C HIS A 41 3.51 -22.44 9.29
N ILE A 42 3.76 -21.13 9.15
CA ILE A 42 2.82 -20.22 8.48
C ILE A 42 2.58 -20.66 7.03
N ARG A 43 3.63 -21.07 6.31
CA ARG A 43 3.53 -21.56 4.93
C ARG A 43 2.78 -22.90 4.83
N GLN A 44 2.95 -23.79 5.81
CA GLN A 44 2.21 -25.05 5.89
C GLN A 44 0.70 -24.79 6.12
N CYS A 45 0.36 -23.92 7.08
CA CYS A 45 -1.02 -23.52 7.36
C CYS A 45 -1.71 -22.88 6.13
N ILE A 46 -1.01 -22.03 5.38
CA ILE A 46 -1.53 -21.43 4.15
C ILE A 46 -1.75 -22.48 3.04
N SER A 47 -0.92 -23.52 3.00
CA SER A 47 -1.02 -24.59 2.00
C SER A 47 -2.17 -25.55 2.29
N ASP A 48 -2.45 -25.82 3.57
CA ASP A 48 -3.55 -26.68 3.99
C ASP A 48 -4.93 -26.01 3.80
N ASP A 49 -5.03 -24.69 3.99
CA ASP A 49 -6.25 -23.92 3.71
C ASP A 49 -6.62 -23.96 2.21
N LYS A 50 -5.62 -23.95 1.33
CA LYS A 50 -5.83 -24.11 -0.12
C LYS A 50 -6.35 -25.50 -0.47
N ARG A 51 -5.86 -26.57 0.18
CA ARG A 51 -6.37 -27.93 -0.06
C ARG A 51 -7.83 -28.10 0.41
N ARG A 52 -8.21 -27.52 1.55
CA ARG A 52 -9.61 -27.53 2.03
C ARG A 52 -10.57 -26.74 1.11
N LYS A 53 -10.14 -25.61 0.56
CA LYS A 53 -10.97 -24.84 -0.40
C LYS A 53 -11.22 -25.60 -1.70
N VAL A 54 -10.22 -26.32 -2.21
CA VAL A 54 -10.35 -27.09 -3.45
C VAL A 54 -11.27 -28.31 -3.26
N SER A 55 -11.25 -28.97 -2.09
CA SER A 55 -12.18 -30.08 -1.81
C SER A 55 -13.63 -29.62 -1.64
N TRP A 56 -13.86 -28.44 -1.07
CA TRP A 56 -15.21 -27.87 -0.89
C TRP A 56 -15.86 -27.48 -2.23
N ILE A 57 -15.08 -26.92 -3.16
CA ILE A 57 -15.56 -26.59 -4.51
C ILE A 57 -15.90 -27.86 -5.30
N LYS A 58 -15.13 -28.94 -5.12
CA LYS A 58 -15.40 -30.22 -5.81
C LYS A 58 -16.66 -30.93 -5.29
N ALA A 59 -17.04 -30.71 -4.03
CA ALA A 59 -18.26 -31.24 -3.44
C ALA A 59 -19.53 -30.51 -3.91
N GLN A 60 -19.44 -29.23 -4.28
CA GLN A 60 -20.59 -28.44 -4.74
C GLN A 60 -20.98 -28.69 -6.21
N ILE A 61 -20.10 -29.30 -7.02
CA ILE A 61 -20.37 -29.58 -8.44
C ILE A 61 -21.06 -30.95 -8.63
N ALA A 62 -21.17 -31.77 -7.59
CA ALA A 62 -21.65 -33.15 -7.68
C ALA A 62 -23.14 -33.35 -7.30
N THR A 63 -23.96 -32.30 -7.24
CA THR A 63 -25.39 -32.45 -6.90
C THR A 63 -26.29 -32.22 -8.14
N PRO A 64 -27.02 -33.24 -8.63
CA PRO A 64 -27.96 -33.06 -9.73
C PRO A 64 -29.29 -32.48 -9.19
N LYS A 65 -29.70 -31.33 -9.72
CA LYS A 65 -30.99 -30.69 -9.44
C LYS A 65 -32.04 -31.23 -10.40
N ILE A 66 -32.94 -32.08 -9.91
CA ILE A 66 -34.16 -32.49 -10.62
C ILE A 66 -35.17 -31.34 -10.52
N ALA A 67 -35.68 -30.90 -11.68
CA ALA A 67 -36.81 -29.97 -11.80
C ALA A 67 -38.12 -30.74 -12.01
N PRO A 68 -39.26 -30.12 -11.68
CA PRO A 68 -40.44 -30.30 -12.53
C PRO A 68 -41.07 -28.97 -13.00
N LEU A 69 -41.68 -29.10 -14.19
CA LEU A 69 -42.46 -28.17 -15.00
C LEU A 69 -43.74 -27.63 -14.34
N ALA A 70 -44.34 -26.66 -15.06
CA ALA A 70 -45.71 -26.12 -14.99
C ALA A 70 -45.83 -24.84 -14.13
N SER A 71 -46.59 -23.79 -14.47
CA SER A 71 -47.56 -23.53 -15.54
C SER A 71 -47.86 -22.02 -15.54
N GLU A 72 -48.36 -21.56 -16.68
CA GLU A 72 -49.06 -20.32 -17.05
C GLU A 72 -49.62 -19.37 -15.97
N GLY A 73 -49.63 -18.08 -16.32
CA GLY A 73 -50.53 -17.08 -15.73
C GLY A 73 -50.04 -15.63 -15.87
N THR A 74 -50.34 -14.99 -17.00
CA THR A 74 -50.44 -13.52 -17.05
C THR A 74 -51.84 -13.13 -16.52
N PRO A 75 -51.99 -12.02 -15.79
CA PRO A 75 -52.43 -10.80 -16.48
C PRO A 75 -51.85 -9.49 -15.93
N GLN A 76 -51.93 -8.47 -16.78
CA GLN A 76 -51.60 -7.07 -16.55
C GLN A 76 -52.37 -6.42 -15.38
N VAL A 77 -51.90 -5.26 -14.89
CA VAL A 77 -52.60 -3.95 -15.04
C VAL A 77 -51.99 -2.86 -14.11
N LYS A 78 -51.61 -1.75 -14.78
CA LYS A 78 -51.53 -0.31 -14.42
C LYS A 78 -50.58 0.26 -13.34
N PRO A 79 -49.96 1.43 -13.65
CA PRO A 79 -49.19 2.25 -12.71
C PRO A 79 -50.12 3.18 -11.92
N VAL A 80 -49.80 3.40 -10.65
CA VAL A 80 -50.37 4.49 -9.83
C VAL A 80 -49.22 5.37 -9.36
N GLU A 81 -49.24 6.57 -9.94
CA GLU A 81 -48.55 7.78 -9.55
C GLU A 81 -49.36 8.46 -8.46
N VAL A 82 -48.81 8.65 -7.25
CA VAL A 82 -49.31 9.59 -6.24
C VAL A 82 -48.13 10.08 -5.37
N GLU A 83 -47.77 11.34 -5.65
CA GLU A 83 -47.71 12.44 -4.68
C GLU A 83 -46.58 12.49 -3.63
N ILE A 84 -45.71 13.46 -3.91
CA ILE A 84 -44.84 14.19 -3.00
C ILE A 84 -45.69 14.80 -1.88
N GLN A 85 -45.46 14.38 -0.63
CA GLN A 85 -45.77 15.21 0.52
C GLN A 85 -44.55 15.31 1.45
N ALA A 86 -44.01 16.52 1.46
CA ALA A 86 -43.09 17.01 2.46
C ALA A 86 -43.83 17.17 3.79
N ALA A 87 -43.31 16.55 4.85
CA ALA A 87 -43.71 16.84 6.22
C ALA A 87 -42.46 17.10 7.05
N GLN A 88 -42.31 18.37 7.45
CA GLN A 88 -41.38 18.86 8.45
C GLN A 88 -41.81 18.40 9.84
N VAL A 89 -40.87 17.88 10.64
CA VAL A 89 -41.01 17.63 12.08
C VAL A 89 -39.66 17.97 12.75
N PRO A 90 -39.66 18.51 13.99
CA PRO A 90 -38.81 19.65 14.35
C PRO A 90 -37.41 19.29 14.88
N SER A 91 -36.57 20.31 14.78
CA SER A 91 -35.23 20.44 15.32
C SER A 91 -35.15 20.03 16.81
N ARG A 92 -34.45 18.92 17.07
CA ARG A 92 -33.86 18.63 18.38
C ARG A 92 -32.36 18.90 18.33
N THR A 93 -32.00 20.06 18.85
CA THR A 93 -30.65 20.56 19.15
C THR A 93 -29.90 19.56 20.03
N LYS A 94 -29.14 18.65 19.40
CA LYS A 94 -28.01 18.01 20.07
C LYS A 94 -26.81 18.92 19.88
N LYS A 95 -26.39 19.54 20.99
CA LYS A 95 -25.13 20.29 21.14
C LYS A 95 -23.98 19.44 20.56
N LYS A 96 -23.64 19.70 19.29
CA LYS A 96 -22.35 19.30 18.74
C LYS A 96 -21.31 20.16 19.44
N THR A 97 -20.61 19.54 20.38
CA THR A 97 -19.34 20.06 20.87
C THR A 97 -18.49 20.40 19.66
N LYS A 98 -18.29 21.70 19.48
CA LYS A 98 -17.38 22.34 18.54
C LYS A 98 -15.98 21.82 18.85
N ARG A 99 -15.62 20.66 18.32
CA ARG A 99 -14.21 20.31 18.11
C ARG A 99 -13.83 21.06 16.85
N GLU A 100 -13.11 22.14 17.09
CA GLU A 100 -12.64 23.11 16.12
C GLU A 100 -12.18 22.42 14.83
N PHE A 101 -12.92 22.72 13.76
CA PHE A 101 -12.37 22.68 12.42
C PHE A 101 -11.16 23.64 12.43
N ARG A 102 -9.96 23.08 12.60
CA ARG A 102 -8.73 23.80 12.31
C ARG A 102 -8.62 23.87 10.79
N GLY A 103 -9.31 24.83 10.20
CA GLY A 103 -9.15 25.18 8.81
C GLY A 103 -7.83 25.90 8.58
N GLU A 104 -7.18 25.53 7.49
CA GLU A 104 -6.42 26.40 6.57
C GLU A 104 -4.99 26.80 6.96
N ALA A 105 -4.67 27.02 8.25
CA ALA A 105 -3.33 27.49 8.64
C ALA A 105 -2.29 26.37 8.91
N ALA A 106 -2.73 25.11 9.05
CA ALA A 106 -1.85 23.99 9.43
C ALA A 106 -1.69 22.92 8.33
N ASP A 107 -2.49 22.99 7.27
CA ASP A 107 -2.43 22.02 6.19
C ASP A 107 -1.39 22.48 5.15
N VAL A 108 -0.60 21.52 4.69
CA VAL A 108 0.46 21.71 3.69
C VAL A 108 -0.18 21.93 2.31
N ASP A 109 -1.23 21.16 2.00
CA ASP A 109 -2.02 21.29 0.78
C ASP A 109 -3.39 20.59 0.93
N GLU A 110 -4.31 20.89 0.03
CA GLU A 110 -5.57 20.16 -0.10
C GLU A 110 -5.60 19.48 -1.47
N ILE A 111 -5.72 18.16 -1.49
CA ILE A 111 -5.46 17.38 -2.71
C ILE A 111 -6.57 16.40 -3.05
N GLN A 112 -6.66 16.09 -4.34
CA GLN A 112 -7.44 15.00 -4.88
C GLN A 112 -6.53 13.97 -5.58
N PHE A 113 -6.76 12.68 -5.31
CA PHE A 113 -5.99 11.58 -5.92
C PHE A 113 -6.76 10.26 -5.94
N SER A 114 -6.30 9.28 -6.72
CA SER A 114 -6.93 7.95 -6.80
C SER A 114 -6.29 6.95 -5.84
N TYR A 115 -7.09 6.27 -5.01
CA TYR A 115 -6.61 5.34 -3.99
C TYR A 115 -7.39 4.02 -3.96
N PRO A 116 -6.74 2.86 -3.75
CA PRO A 116 -7.40 1.57 -3.77
C PRO A 116 -8.46 1.44 -2.68
N ASN A 117 -9.59 0.84 -3.04
CA ASN A 117 -10.63 0.50 -2.09
C ASN A 117 -10.21 -0.70 -1.21
N ARG A 118 -10.76 -0.75 0.00
CA ARG A 118 -10.52 -1.87 0.94
C ARG A 118 -11.34 -3.11 0.59
N GLU A 119 -12.48 -2.92 -0.06
CA GLU A 119 -13.54 -3.93 -0.25
C GLU A 119 -13.47 -4.66 -1.60
N GLY A 120 -12.50 -4.36 -2.47
CA GLY A 120 -12.37 -5.06 -3.76
C GLY A 120 -11.34 -4.45 -4.71
N PRO A 121 -11.16 -5.06 -5.90
CA PRO A 121 -10.31 -4.52 -6.95
C PRO A 121 -10.93 -3.22 -7.48
N GLY A 122 -10.26 -2.09 -7.29
CA GLY A 122 -10.70 -0.79 -7.78
C GLY A 122 -10.09 0.37 -7.02
N TYR A 123 -10.13 1.55 -7.62
CA TYR A 123 -9.66 2.79 -7.02
C TYR A 123 -10.82 3.77 -6.91
N ALA A 124 -10.84 4.55 -5.83
CA ALA A 124 -11.78 5.64 -5.63
C ALA A 124 -11.03 6.96 -5.48
N PRO A 125 -11.59 8.06 -6.01
CA PRO A 125 -11.06 9.38 -5.73
C PRO A 125 -11.11 9.65 -4.22
N ARG A 126 -10.02 10.20 -3.71
CA ARG A 126 -9.87 10.69 -2.34
C ARG A 126 -9.62 12.17 -2.42
N HIS A 127 -10.32 12.90 -1.56
CA HIS A 127 -10.10 14.30 -1.29
C HIS A 127 -9.60 14.40 0.16
N VAL A 128 -8.43 15.00 0.34
CA VAL A 128 -7.70 15.01 1.61
C VAL A 128 -7.08 16.38 1.85
N SER A 129 -7.36 16.96 3.02
CA SER A 129 -6.60 18.10 3.55
C SER A 129 -5.38 17.56 4.29
N VAL A 130 -4.18 17.78 3.76
CA VAL A 130 -2.93 17.11 4.20
C VAL A 130 -2.16 18.01 5.14
N TRP A 131 -1.74 17.49 6.30
CA TRP A 131 -0.90 18.23 7.26
C TRP A 131 0.50 17.62 7.45
N ALA A 132 0.75 16.40 6.96
CA ALA A 132 2.06 15.77 7.06
C ALA A 132 2.35 14.86 5.86
N VAL A 133 3.57 14.91 5.36
CA VAL A 133 4.09 14.08 4.27
C VAL A 133 5.51 13.66 4.62
N ASP A 134 5.79 12.36 4.53
CA ASP A 134 7.14 11.78 4.65
C ASP A 134 7.52 11.04 3.35
N GLU A 135 8.56 10.22 3.38
CA GLU A 135 9.07 9.48 2.22
C GLU A 135 8.04 8.49 1.63
N ASP A 136 7.23 7.85 2.47
CA ASP A 136 6.38 6.71 2.09
C ASP A 136 4.87 6.97 2.30
N TYR A 137 4.51 7.98 3.09
CA TYR A 137 3.17 8.24 3.58
C TYR A 137 2.82 9.73 3.56
N LEU A 138 1.52 9.99 3.51
CA LEU A 138 0.92 11.27 3.88
C LEU A 138 -0.18 11.07 4.91
N GLU A 139 -0.40 12.08 5.76
CA GLU A 139 -1.49 12.14 6.72
C GLU A 139 -2.37 13.35 6.48
N GLY A 140 -3.67 13.12 6.56
CA GLY A 140 -4.63 14.16 6.31
C GLY A 140 -6.05 13.81 6.73
N TYR A 141 -6.93 14.80 6.64
CA TYR A 141 -8.35 14.63 6.88
C TYR A 141 -8.99 14.15 5.60
N CYS A 142 -9.45 12.90 5.57
CA CYS A 142 -10.14 12.33 4.42
C CYS A 142 -11.61 12.73 4.44
N HIS A 143 -12.03 13.57 3.50
CA HIS A 143 -13.40 14.07 3.40
C HIS A 143 -14.42 12.96 3.10
N ALA A 144 -14.05 12.02 2.22
CA ALA A 144 -14.91 10.88 1.88
C ALA A 144 -15.18 9.93 3.06
N ARG A 145 -14.33 9.92 4.08
CA ARG A 145 -14.47 9.07 5.28
C ARG A 145 -14.60 9.88 6.57
N GLN A 146 -14.73 11.20 6.45
CA GLN A 146 -14.89 12.19 7.52
C GLN A 146 -13.94 11.97 8.72
N GLY A 147 -12.65 11.74 8.46
CA GLY A 147 -11.70 11.48 9.55
C GLY A 147 -10.24 11.49 9.14
N LYS A 148 -9.36 11.54 10.14
CA LYS A 148 -7.91 11.48 9.98
C LYS A 148 -7.49 10.12 9.44
N ARG A 149 -6.63 10.11 8.42
CA ARG A 149 -6.11 8.88 7.80
C ARG A 149 -4.69 9.07 7.30
N THR A 150 -3.96 7.97 7.28
CA THR A 150 -2.65 7.84 6.67
C THR A 150 -2.79 7.09 5.35
N PHE A 151 -2.15 7.61 4.31
CA PHE A 151 -2.17 7.06 2.96
C PHE A 151 -0.74 6.77 2.53
N SER A 152 -0.46 5.52 2.17
CA SER A 152 0.81 5.18 1.53
C SER A 152 0.90 5.83 0.14
N LEU A 153 1.96 6.60 -0.11
CA LEU A 153 2.24 7.26 -1.39
C LEU A 153 2.32 6.23 -2.53
N ARG A 154 2.88 5.05 -2.26
CA ARG A 154 3.00 3.94 -3.23
C ARG A 154 1.65 3.38 -3.70
N ARG A 155 0.59 3.60 -2.93
CA ARG A 155 -0.76 3.12 -3.25
C ARG A 155 -1.60 4.17 -3.97
N ILE A 156 -1.12 5.42 -4.02
CA ILE A 156 -1.75 6.46 -4.82
C ILE A 156 -1.44 6.17 -6.29
N ARG A 157 -2.47 6.21 -7.15
CA ARG A 157 -2.30 6.01 -8.60
C ARG A 157 -2.51 7.30 -9.37
N GLY A 158 -1.74 7.45 -10.43
CA GLY A 158 -1.81 8.59 -11.34
C GLY A 158 -1.23 9.85 -10.71
N GLU A 159 -1.86 10.97 -11.01
CA GLU A 159 -1.45 12.30 -10.57
C GLU A 159 -2.24 12.75 -9.34
N VAL A 160 -1.68 13.72 -8.65
CA VAL A 160 -2.31 14.46 -7.55
C VAL A 160 -2.69 15.82 -8.09
N THR A 161 -3.93 16.21 -7.85
CA THR A 161 -4.41 17.56 -8.14
C THR A 161 -4.46 18.34 -6.84
N SER A 162 -3.71 19.45 -6.74
CA SER A 162 -3.90 20.43 -5.67
C SER A 162 -5.20 21.17 -5.93
N LEU A 163 -6.14 21.12 -4.99
CA LEU A 163 -7.39 21.88 -5.06
C LEU A 163 -7.19 23.34 -4.70
N ARG A 164 -6.06 23.68 -4.07
CA ARG A 164 -5.70 25.06 -3.75
C ARG A 164 -5.15 25.81 -4.97
N THR A 165 -4.25 25.18 -5.73
CA THR A 165 -3.60 25.83 -6.88
C THR A 165 -4.19 25.41 -8.23
N GLY A 166 -4.92 24.29 -8.27
CA GLY A 166 -5.37 23.65 -9.51
C GLY A 166 -4.28 22.87 -10.25
N GLU A 167 -3.04 22.85 -9.74
CA GLU A 167 -1.93 22.16 -10.37
C GLU A 167 -2.10 20.63 -10.31
N ILE A 168 -1.75 19.97 -11.41
CA ILE A 168 -1.73 18.51 -11.51
C ILE A 168 -0.27 18.06 -11.57
N GLN A 169 0.14 17.23 -10.62
CA GLN A 169 1.53 16.81 -10.47
C GLN A 169 1.63 15.30 -10.21
N ARG A 170 2.77 14.70 -10.57
CA ARG A 170 3.12 13.34 -10.12
C ARG A 170 3.29 13.31 -8.60
N ILE A 171 2.82 12.24 -7.96
CA ILE A 171 2.84 12.09 -6.50
C ILE A 171 4.24 12.31 -5.88
N GLY A 172 5.29 11.78 -6.51
CA GLY A 172 6.66 11.92 -5.99
C GLY A 172 7.18 13.36 -6.05
N ARG A 173 6.81 14.11 -7.09
CA ARG A 173 7.18 15.53 -7.24
C ARG A 173 6.44 16.39 -6.24
N TRP A 174 5.12 16.19 -6.14
CA TRP A 174 4.28 16.86 -5.15
C TRP A 174 4.78 16.59 -3.73
N ALA A 175 4.99 15.31 -3.35
CA ALA A 175 5.42 14.94 -2.00
C ALA A 175 6.80 15.54 -1.66
N SER A 176 7.74 15.52 -2.61
CA SER A 176 9.06 16.14 -2.40
C SER A 176 8.96 17.65 -2.16
N ALA A 177 8.08 18.35 -2.87
CA ALA A 177 7.86 19.77 -2.64
C ALA A 177 7.21 20.04 -1.27
N MET A 178 6.18 19.25 -0.91
CA MET A 178 5.46 19.40 0.36
C MET A 178 6.37 19.17 1.58
N ARG A 179 7.32 18.23 1.50
CA ARG A 179 8.29 17.96 2.58
C ARG A 179 9.19 19.15 2.93
N LEU A 180 9.38 20.08 1.99
CA LEU A 180 10.22 21.26 2.19
C LEU A 180 9.44 22.43 2.82
N LEU A 181 8.12 22.33 2.91
CA LEU A 181 7.30 23.41 3.46
C LEU A 181 7.39 23.44 4.99
N PRO A 182 7.46 24.63 5.61
CA PRO A 182 7.65 24.77 7.05
C PRO A 182 6.44 24.30 7.87
N ASN A 183 5.26 24.20 7.26
CA ASN A 183 4.05 23.69 7.88
C ASN A 183 3.88 22.17 7.73
N ASN A 184 4.84 21.46 7.12
CA ASN A 184 4.81 20.01 7.05
C ASN A 184 5.05 19.38 8.43
N GLY A 185 4.03 18.67 8.93
CA GLY A 185 4.10 17.92 10.17
C GLY A 185 4.86 16.59 10.05
N VAL A 186 4.94 15.87 11.17
CA VAL A 186 5.50 14.52 11.23
C VAL A 186 4.38 13.50 11.02
N VAL A 187 4.62 12.51 10.16
CA VAL A 187 3.70 11.38 9.96
C VAL A 187 3.79 10.43 11.16
N THR A 188 2.66 10.14 11.81
CA THR A 188 2.63 9.46 13.12
C THR A 188 2.08 8.04 13.09
N ALA A 189 1.16 7.72 12.18
CA ALA A 189 0.44 6.45 12.13
C ALA A 189 0.90 5.51 10.99
N GLY A 190 1.96 5.89 10.25
CA GLY A 190 2.61 5.06 9.22
C GLY A 190 4.06 4.66 9.52
N ALA A 191 4.71 5.34 10.47
CA ALA A 191 6.09 5.08 10.88
C ALA A 191 6.11 4.00 11.96
N SER A 192 6.47 2.75 11.61
CA SER A 192 6.98 1.82 12.62
C SER A 192 8.34 2.36 13.11
N ASP A 193 8.34 2.97 14.29
CA ASP A 193 9.49 3.41 15.08
C ASP A 193 10.59 4.22 14.36
N ARG A 194 10.49 5.56 14.49
CA ARG A 194 11.45 6.40 15.24
C ARG A 194 10.99 7.86 15.24
N ALA A 195 10.33 8.28 16.32
CA ALA A 195 10.47 9.65 16.84
C ALA A 195 11.65 9.58 17.85
N VAL A 196 12.57 10.53 18.00
CA VAL A 196 12.43 11.97 18.26
C VAL A 196 13.80 12.61 17.99
N GLY A 197 13.83 13.86 17.53
CA GLY A 197 15.00 14.71 17.67
C GLY A 197 15.05 15.87 16.69
N ILE A 198 14.23 16.90 16.90
CA ILE A 198 14.56 18.23 16.39
C ILE A 198 15.85 18.65 17.12
N ASN A 199 17.00 18.51 16.47
CA ASN A 199 18.13 19.40 16.69
C ASN A 199 19.16 19.27 15.55
N GLY A 200 19.30 20.34 14.79
CA GLY A 200 20.49 20.65 13.99
C GLY A 200 20.63 19.83 12.71
N TYR A 201 20.61 20.54 11.58
CA TYR A 201 21.25 20.10 10.35
C TYR A 201 22.65 19.53 10.64
N LEU A 202 22.79 18.21 10.53
CA LEU A 202 23.97 17.58 9.95
C LEU A 202 23.46 16.44 9.09
N ILE A 203 23.52 16.64 7.77
CA ILE A 203 23.31 15.60 6.78
C ILE A 203 24.47 14.60 6.94
N ASP A 204 24.30 13.63 7.81
CA ASP A 204 25.18 12.48 7.86
C ASP A 204 24.84 11.56 6.68
N LYS A 205 25.54 11.76 5.56
CA LYS A 205 25.43 10.97 4.33
C LYS A 205 25.99 9.54 4.48
N SER A 206 26.45 9.13 5.68
CA SER A 206 27.17 7.86 5.85
C SER A 206 26.28 6.62 5.96
N ASN A 207 24.95 6.76 6.07
CA ASN A 207 24.04 5.61 6.19
C ASN A 207 23.04 5.45 5.03
N ARG A 208 23.38 5.96 3.83
CA ARG A 208 22.68 5.63 2.56
C ARG A 208 23.08 4.24 2.03
N LYS A 209 22.98 3.20 2.86
CA LYS A 209 22.83 1.84 2.31
C LYS A 209 21.33 1.64 2.04
N GLN A 210 20.79 1.35 0.86
CA GLN A 210 21.25 1.30 -0.52
C GLN A 210 19.95 1.02 -1.30
N TRP A 211 19.14 2.04 -1.61
CA TRP A 211 17.94 1.82 -2.44
C TRP A 211 18.40 1.67 -3.89
N GLN A 212 18.62 0.42 -4.31
CA GLN A 212 18.99 0.11 -5.68
C GLN A 212 17.78 0.34 -6.57
N THR A 213 17.85 1.31 -7.48
CA THR A 213 16.82 1.58 -8.48
C THR A 213 16.42 0.27 -9.17
N ALA A 214 15.17 -0.15 -9.02
CA ALA A 214 14.65 -1.37 -9.62
C ALA A 214 14.23 -1.09 -11.07
N ALA A 215 14.90 -1.75 -12.01
CA ALA A 215 14.76 -1.53 -13.44
C ALA A 215 14.26 -2.78 -14.18
N TYR A 216 13.42 -2.59 -15.19
CA TYR A 216 12.94 -3.67 -16.06
C TYR A 216 13.02 -3.22 -17.51
N PHE A 217 13.62 -4.07 -18.35
CA PHE A 217 13.88 -3.79 -19.75
C PHE A 217 12.88 -4.52 -20.63
N VAL A 218 12.19 -3.78 -21.49
CA VAL A 218 11.13 -4.30 -22.35
C VAL A 218 11.29 -3.77 -23.77
N GLY A 219 11.00 -4.60 -24.78
CA GLY A 219 11.01 -4.15 -26.17
C GLY A 219 12.41 -4.10 -26.79
N PHE A 220 13.38 -4.80 -26.22
CA PHE A 220 14.73 -4.96 -26.74
C PHE A 220 14.96 -6.39 -27.23
N ARG A 221 15.80 -6.55 -28.25
CA ARG A 221 16.34 -7.86 -28.64
C ARG A 221 17.30 -8.38 -27.56
N ASP A 222 17.47 -9.69 -27.46
CA ASP A 222 18.18 -10.33 -26.35
C ASP A 222 19.60 -9.81 -26.13
N ALA A 223 20.40 -9.69 -27.20
CA ALA A 223 21.76 -9.16 -27.10
C ALA A 223 21.79 -7.73 -26.52
N LYS A 224 20.87 -6.87 -26.99
CA LYS A 224 20.78 -5.49 -26.54
C LYS A 224 20.26 -5.37 -25.12
N ARG A 225 19.27 -6.17 -24.77
CA ARG A 225 18.75 -6.27 -23.40
C ARG A 225 19.87 -6.67 -22.43
N CYS A 226 20.65 -7.69 -22.79
CA CYS A 226 21.75 -8.19 -21.96
C CYS A 226 22.82 -7.10 -21.71
N GLU A 227 23.18 -6.33 -22.73
CA GLU A 227 24.08 -5.17 -22.62
C GLU A 227 23.55 -4.15 -21.61
N LEU A 228 22.30 -3.70 -21.78
CA LEU A 228 21.69 -2.67 -20.93
C LEU A 228 21.47 -3.14 -19.49
N GLU A 229 21.07 -4.40 -19.29
CA GLU A 229 20.96 -4.98 -17.96
C GLU A 229 22.33 -5.08 -17.28
N SER A 230 23.39 -5.37 -18.02
CA SER A 230 24.76 -5.40 -17.48
C SER A 230 25.22 -4.02 -17.05
N MET A 231 24.94 -2.99 -17.85
CA MET A 231 25.19 -1.59 -17.47
C MET A 231 24.44 -1.19 -16.19
N ALA A 232 23.14 -1.54 -16.10
CA ALA A 232 22.35 -1.27 -14.90
C ALA A 232 22.93 -1.96 -13.66
N ARG A 233 23.30 -3.25 -13.76
CA ARG A 233 23.92 -3.98 -12.65
C ARG A 233 25.26 -3.36 -12.25
N ALA A 234 26.07 -2.92 -13.21
CA ALA A 234 27.35 -2.25 -12.95
C ALA A 234 27.15 -0.91 -12.22
N ALA A 235 26.09 -0.18 -12.55
CA ALA A 235 25.66 1.04 -11.86
C ALA A 235 24.97 0.78 -10.49
N GLY A 236 24.90 -0.48 -10.05
CA GLY A 236 24.27 -0.84 -8.77
C GLY A 236 22.74 -0.85 -8.79
N TRP A 237 22.11 -0.81 -9.97
CA TRP A 237 20.66 -0.91 -10.12
C TRP A 237 20.20 -2.38 -10.07
N GLN A 238 18.98 -2.60 -9.58
CA GLN A 238 18.40 -3.93 -9.46
C GLN A 238 17.57 -4.29 -10.70
N VAL A 239 18.13 -5.15 -11.55
CA VAL A 239 17.41 -5.64 -12.74
C VAL A 239 16.35 -6.68 -12.35
N ARG A 240 15.11 -6.46 -12.78
CA ARG A 240 13.97 -7.37 -12.61
C ARG A 240 13.66 -8.09 -13.92
N SER A 241 13.13 -9.31 -13.84
CA SER A 241 12.75 -10.12 -15.00
C SER A 241 11.33 -9.89 -15.50
N GLY A 242 10.53 -9.13 -14.75
CA GLY A 242 9.11 -8.96 -15.02
C GLY A 242 8.54 -7.70 -14.40
N PHE A 243 7.32 -7.40 -14.84
CA PHE A 243 6.58 -6.23 -14.43
C PHE A 243 5.99 -6.41 -13.02
N SER A 244 6.44 -5.63 -12.04
CA SER A 244 5.97 -5.68 -10.65
C SER A 244 5.65 -4.29 -10.10
N THR A 245 4.96 -4.25 -8.94
CA THR A 245 4.70 -3.00 -8.20
C THR A 245 5.91 -2.47 -7.45
N SER A 246 6.99 -3.24 -7.37
CA SER A 246 8.27 -2.86 -6.76
C SER A 246 9.26 -2.33 -7.80
N LEU A 247 8.76 -1.99 -9.00
CA LEU A 247 9.55 -1.51 -10.10
C LEU A 247 9.55 0.01 -10.06
N ASP A 248 10.73 0.62 -10.08
CA ASP A 248 10.86 2.08 -10.06
C ASP A 248 10.84 2.62 -11.49
N VAL A 249 11.49 1.91 -12.42
CA VAL A 249 11.66 2.38 -13.80
C VAL A 249 11.50 1.25 -14.83
N LEU A 250 10.76 1.55 -15.89
CA LEU A 250 10.61 0.72 -17.08
C LEU A 250 11.48 1.32 -18.19
N ILE A 251 12.47 0.56 -18.67
CA ILE A 251 13.29 0.95 -19.82
C ILE A 251 12.62 0.37 -21.07
N ALA A 252 12.13 1.29 -21.91
CA ALA A 252 11.34 1.01 -23.09
C ALA A 252 12.21 1.02 -24.34
N GLY A 253 12.29 -0.13 -24.99
CA GLY A 253 12.95 -0.34 -26.27
C GLY A 253 12.01 -0.16 -27.47
N PRO A 254 12.55 -0.21 -28.70
CA PRO A 254 11.81 0.08 -29.93
C PRO A 254 10.63 -0.87 -30.19
N LEU A 255 10.65 -2.08 -29.62
CA LEU A 255 9.60 -3.09 -29.79
C LEU A 255 8.56 -3.08 -28.65
N VAL A 256 8.59 -2.08 -27.75
CA VAL A 256 7.68 -2.02 -26.62
C VAL A 256 6.23 -1.83 -27.08
N GLY A 257 5.32 -2.64 -26.52
CA GLY A 257 3.89 -2.51 -26.83
C GLY A 257 3.24 -1.34 -26.09
N ARG A 258 2.28 -0.65 -26.74
CA ARG A 258 1.49 0.43 -26.11
C ARG A 258 0.82 0.01 -24.80
N VAL A 259 0.42 -1.26 -24.69
CA VAL A 259 -0.19 -1.84 -23.48
C VAL A 259 0.77 -1.81 -22.30
N GLN A 260 2.07 -2.07 -22.51
CA GLN A 260 3.06 -2.10 -21.44
C GLN A 260 3.39 -0.69 -20.95
N LEU A 261 3.48 0.28 -21.87
CA LEU A 261 3.65 1.69 -21.52
C LEU A 261 2.44 2.24 -20.77
N SER A 262 1.23 1.97 -21.25
CA SER A 262 -0.01 2.35 -20.57
C SER A 262 -0.10 1.72 -19.18
N LYS A 263 0.34 0.47 -19.04
CA LYS A 263 0.39 -0.24 -17.75
C LYS A 263 1.40 0.42 -16.79
N ALA A 264 2.59 0.79 -17.26
CA ALA A 264 3.57 1.55 -16.47
C ALA A 264 3.03 2.88 -15.99
N ASN A 265 2.45 3.66 -16.91
CA ASN A 265 1.83 4.94 -16.57
C ASN A 265 0.69 4.78 -15.56
N SER A 266 -0.18 3.79 -15.74
CA SER A 266 -1.27 3.51 -14.80
C SER A 266 -0.76 3.09 -13.41
N MET A 267 0.45 2.54 -13.35
CA MET A 267 1.08 2.12 -12.11
C MET A 267 2.02 3.17 -11.51
N GLY A 268 2.19 4.32 -12.16
CA GLY A 268 3.13 5.36 -11.72
C GLY A 268 4.59 4.94 -11.83
N ILE A 269 4.91 3.99 -12.70
CA ILE A 269 6.27 3.54 -12.99
C ILE A 269 6.83 4.43 -14.09
N ASP A 270 8.01 5.03 -13.87
CA ASP A 270 8.63 5.91 -14.84
C ASP A 270 9.07 5.13 -16.09
N SER A 271 8.64 5.56 -17.27
CA SER A 271 9.13 5.00 -18.54
C SER A 271 10.31 5.83 -19.06
N LEU A 272 11.46 5.19 -19.27
CA LEU A 272 12.65 5.79 -19.88
C LEU A 272 12.93 5.18 -21.26
N SER A 273 13.38 6.00 -22.20
CA SER A 273 14.00 5.51 -23.44
C SER A 273 15.42 5.00 -23.17
N GLU A 274 15.97 4.22 -24.09
CA GLU A 274 17.37 3.77 -24.02
C GLU A 274 18.36 4.95 -23.87
N SER A 275 18.15 6.03 -24.63
CA SER A 275 19.04 7.21 -24.60
C SER A 275 19.02 7.91 -23.24
N ASN A 276 17.84 8.04 -22.62
CA ASN A 276 17.71 8.66 -21.31
C ASN A 276 18.25 7.75 -20.20
N PHE A 277 18.10 6.45 -20.34
CA PHE A 277 18.71 5.46 -19.44
C PHE A 277 20.24 5.57 -19.44
N ARG A 278 20.87 5.64 -20.62
CA ARG A 278 22.34 5.76 -20.73
C ARG A 278 22.87 7.01 -20.06
N LYS A 279 22.25 8.17 -20.34
CA LYS A 279 22.61 9.45 -19.70
C LYS A 279 22.51 9.36 -18.18
N ARG A 280 21.44 8.76 -17.67
CA ARG A 280 21.20 8.65 -16.23
C ARG A 280 22.20 7.74 -15.52
N ILE A 281 22.71 6.71 -16.19
CA ILE A 281 23.78 5.85 -15.64
C ILE A 281 25.15 6.54 -15.70
N GLU A 282 25.40 7.41 -16.68
CA GLU A 282 26.66 8.15 -16.78
C GLU A 282 26.79 9.29 -15.75
N GLU A 283 25.66 9.79 -15.24
CA GLU A 283 25.60 10.87 -14.24
C GLU A 283 25.61 10.36 -12.77
N ASP A 284 25.34 9.06 -12.56
CA ASP A 284 25.32 8.38 -11.24
C ASP A 284 26.69 7.77 -10.89
#